data_AF-A0A971BMU4-F1
#
_entry.id   AF-A0A971BMU4-F1
#
_cell.length_a   1.000
_cell.length_b   1.000
_cell.length_c   1.000
_cell.angle_alpha   90.00
_cell.angle_beta   90.00
_cell.angle_gamma   90.00
#
_symmetry.space_group_name_H-M   'P 1'
#
loop_
_entity.id
_entity.type
_entity.pdbx_description
1 polymer ?
#
loop_
_entity_poly.entity_id
_entity_poly.type
_entity_poly.pdbx_seq_one_letter_code
_entity_poly.pdbx_strand_id
1 'polypeptide(L)'
;KIKGNKIFISAGDGDHAENFIYLTLARIEGAKPGTKGLSLFIVPRFWINDDGTTEPNDVETSGIENKFGIRGCPTVSLSYGDNNQCRGYLIGSPQNEKGNAEGLVQMFQMMNGKRLECGITSAGVSANEYWNAADYSRERIQGRPLTDPRSNRIPIINHVDVKRMLMLNKATTEVIRALTIKAYYYLDISDNDPDPQKRQWAFNRAECLIPICKAYPSGEAWGLICESIQIYGGYGFTEDYPAARAVRDTKINSLYEGTNYIQSMDLIARKWPLQKGQAFSGLLQDIDNFITAHRPLFPELHTEFDKLNNALQAYRMLQETTANYFAQGKVGLVATYARRILTATAQLLGSHALLEQAILAQQHLRDIDESHYDYYFYLGKVMSARFFINQILPNVCNIADLVKEGDSTLVDCPEQIFAY
;
A
#
# COMPACT_ATOMS: atom_id res chain seq x y z
N LYS A 1 -19.75 24.40 19.58
CA LYS A 1 -18.46 24.33 20.30
C LYS A 1 -17.95 22.89 20.20
N ILE A 2 -16.64 22.70 20.12
CA ILE A 2 -16.01 21.36 20.08
C ILE A 2 -15.42 21.07 21.46
N LYS A 3 -15.53 19.83 21.93
CA LYS A 3 -14.93 19.39 23.19
C LYS A 3 -14.43 17.95 23.08
N GLY A 4 -13.24 17.69 23.59
CA GLY A 4 -12.68 16.34 23.69
C GLY A 4 -11.19 16.29 23.34
N ASN A 5 -10.66 15.08 23.24
CA ASN A 5 -9.24 14.83 22.98
C ASN A 5 -9.05 14.00 21.70
N LYS A 6 -7.94 14.25 21.00
CA LYS A 6 -7.47 13.43 19.88
C LYS A 6 -6.00 13.10 20.08
N ILE A 7 -5.60 11.92 19.62
CA ILE A 7 -4.22 11.42 19.71
C ILE A 7 -3.71 11.10 18.32
N PHE A 8 -2.40 10.96 18.20
CA PHE A 8 -1.73 10.59 16.95
C PHE A 8 -2.00 11.54 15.78
N ILE A 9 -2.04 12.84 16.07
CA ILE A 9 -2.21 13.86 15.03
C ILE A 9 -0.85 14.19 14.43
N SER A 10 -0.60 13.69 13.22
CA SER A 10 0.60 13.95 12.45
C SER A 10 0.72 15.42 12.06
N ALA A 11 1.89 16.01 12.28
CA ALA A 11 2.16 17.43 12.05
C ALA A 11 1.12 18.37 12.70
N GLY A 12 0.57 17.96 13.85
CA GLY A 12 -0.52 18.69 14.51
C GLY A 12 -0.10 19.96 15.25
N ASP A 13 1.20 20.17 15.46
CA ASP A 13 1.76 21.37 16.09
C ASP A 13 3.22 21.53 15.63
N GLY A 14 3.77 22.74 15.74
CA GLY A 14 5.14 23.10 15.42
C GLY A 14 5.27 24.57 15.04
N ASP A 15 6.50 24.98 14.75
CA ASP A 15 6.89 26.33 14.30
C ASP A 15 6.99 26.45 12.76
N HIS A 16 6.57 25.42 12.03
CA HIS A 16 6.61 25.36 10.56
C HIS A 16 5.38 25.98 9.89
N ALA A 17 4.39 26.43 10.67
CA ALA A 17 3.19 27.11 10.18
C ALA A 17 2.68 28.12 11.23
N GLU A 18 2.12 29.24 10.76
CA GLU A 18 1.53 30.27 11.63
C GLU A 18 0.22 29.81 12.29
N ASN A 19 -0.53 28.94 11.61
CA ASN A 19 -1.78 28.38 12.11
C ASN A 19 -1.96 26.94 11.61
N PHE A 20 -2.70 26.15 12.38
CA PHE A 20 -3.00 24.76 12.08
C PHE A 20 -4.51 24.59 11.93
N ILE A 21 -4.96 24.05 10.80
CA ILE A 21 -6.37 23.87 10.50
C ILE A 21 -6.72 22.39 10.63
N TYR A 22 -7.36 22.02 11.74
CA TYR A 22 -7.66 20.63 12.05
C TYR A 22 -9.01 20.21 11.46
N LEU A 23 -9.00 19.18 10.63
CA LEU A 23 -10.22 18.51 10.17
C LEU A 23 -10.63 17.44 11.20
N THR A 24 -11.54 17.83 12.09
CA THR A 24 -11.85 17.10 13.31
C THR A 24 -13.19 16.37 13.21
N LEU A 25 -13.16 15.03 13.29
CA LEU A 25 -14.38 14.25 13.46
C LEU A 25 -14.90 14.37 14.90
N ALA A 26 -16.13 14.85 15.06
CA ALA A 26 -16.83 14.92 16.33
C ALA A 26 -18.31 14.52 16.15
N ARG A 27 -18.98 14.22 17.26
CA ARG A 27 -20.40 13.86 17.26
C ARG A 27 -21.21 15.04 17.76
N ILE A 28 -22.18 15.50 16.98
CA ILE A 28 -23.15 16.50 17.42
C ILE A 28 -24.08 15.83 18.45
N GLU A 29 -24.44 16.56 19.49
CA GLU A 29 -25.39 16.08 20.50
C GLU A 29 -26.71 15.60 19.84
N GLY A 30 -27.21 14.45 20.27
CA GLY A 30 -28.37 13.79 19.67
C GLY A 30 -28.09 13.01 18.37
N ALA A 31 -26.90 13.08 17.78
CA ALA A 31 -26.56 12.26 16.61
C ALA A 31 -26.42 10.77 16.97
N LYS A 32 -26.67 9.90 15.98
CA LYS A 32 -26.67 8.44 16.14
C LYS A 32 -25.31 7.92 16.64
N PRO A 33 -25.23 6.86 17.49
CA PRO A 33 -23.95 6.27 17.86
C PRO A 33 -23.18 5.66 16.67
N GLY A 34 -21.88 5.42 16.88
CA GLY A 34 -21.00 4.83 15.87
C GLY A 34 -20.58 5.84 14.78
N THR A 35 -20.05 5.33 13.68
CA THR A 35 -19.51 6.14 12.58
C THR A 35 -20.56 6.98 11.86
N LYS A 36 -21.81 6.48 11.79
CA LYS A 36 -22.92 7.14 11.08
C LYS A 36 -23.35 8.48 11.66
N GLY A 37 -23.03 8.79 12.92
CA GLY A 37 -23.34 10.09 13.51
C GLY A 37 -22.14 11.02 13.64
N LEU A 38 -21.00 10.70 13.02
CA LEU A 38 -19.83 11.58 13.03
C LEU A 38 -19.98 12.67 11.97
N SER A 39 -19.80 13.91 12.39
CA SER A 39 -19.69 15.09 11.53
C SER A 39 -18.23 15.54 11.46
N LEU A 40 -17.86 16.25 10.40
CA LEU A 40 -16.51 16.77 10.21
C LEU A 40 -16.51 18.28 10.44
N PHE A 41 -15.52 18.77 11.18
CA PHE A 41 -15.40 20.17 11.53
C PHE A 41 -14.04 20.74 11.12
N ILE A 42 -14.02 21.97 10.63
CA ILE A 42 -12.82 22.79 10.51
C ILE A 42 -12.61 23.46 11.87
N VAL A 43 -11.51 23.11 12.53
CA VAL A 43 -11.15 23.65 13.85
C VAL A 43 -9.75 24.25 13.74
N PRO A 44 -9.60 25.57 13.61
CA PRO A 44 -8.29 26.19 13.57
C PRO A 44 -7.69 26.25 14.98
N ARG A 45 -6.36 26.19 15.11
CA ARG A 45 -5.66 26.43 16.40
C ARG A 45 -5.88 27.87 16.88
N PHE A 46 -5.69 28.82 15.96
CA PHE A 46 -6.04 30.22 16.16
C PHE A 46 -7.26 30.56 15.31
N TRP A 47 -8.31 31.08 15.93
CA TRP A 47 -9.49 31.56 15.24
C TRP A 47 -9.14 32.77 14.40
N ILE A 48 -9.70 32.84 13.19
CA ILE A 48 -9.48 33.93 12.24
C ILE A 48 -10.73 34.81 12.27
N ASN A 49 -10.58 36.07 12.65
CA ASN A 49 -11.66 37.06 12.69
C ASN A 49 -11.93 37.62 11.29
N ASP A 50 -13.08 38.28 11.11
CA ASP A 50 -13.49 38.86 9.82
C ASP A 50 -12.50 39.94 9.29
N ASP A 51 -11.75 40.59 10.19
CA ASP A 51 -10.70 41.56 9.87
C ASP A 51 -9.33 40.92 9.57
N GLY A 52 -9.24 39.59 9.62
CA GLY A 52 -8.02 38.81 9.38
C GLY A 52 -7.12 38.64 10.61
N THR A 53 -7.45 39.25 11.75
CA THR A 53 -6.69 39.05 13.00
C THR A 53 -6.94 37.64 13.58
N THR A 54 -6.02 37.17 14.42
CA THR A 54 -6.10 35.83 15.01
C THR A 54 -6.14 35.84 16.54
N GLU A 55 -6.94 34.96 17.14
CA GLU A 55 -7.02 34.76 18.59
C GLU A 55 -6.98 33.26 18.96
N PRO A 56 -6.51 32.87 20.16
CA PRO A 56 -6.53 31.46 20.59
C PRO A 56 -7.94 30.84 20.49
N ASN A 57 -8.03 29.63 19.93
CA ASN A 57 -9.31 28.93 19.76
C ASN A 57 -9.50 27.77 20.76
N ASP A 58 -8.82 27.79 21.91
CA ASP A 58 -8.96 26.77 22.97
C ASP A 58 -8.66 25.35 22.43
N VAL A 59 -7.56 25.24 21.69
CA VAL A 59 -6.96 23.99 21.21
C VAL A 59 -5.51 23.94 21.70
N GLU A 60 -5.19 22.97 22.54
CA GLU A 60 -3.88 22.84 23.18
C GLU A 60 -3.22 21.51 22.85
N THR A 61 -1.91 21.53 22.70
CA THR A 61 -1.11 20.30 22.55
C THR A 61 -0.80 19.74 23.94
N SER A 62 -1.39 18.59 24.26
CA SER A 62 -1.22 17.93 25.55
C SER A 62 -0.04 16.97 25.62
N GLY A 63 0.58 16.64 24.49
CA GLY A 63 1.79 15.82 24.46
C GLY A 63 2.31 15.53 23.05
N ILE A 64 3.54 15.01 22.98
CA ILE A 64 4.20 14.54 21.75
C ILE A 64 4.67 13.10 21.93
N GLU A 65 4.41 12.25 20.94
CA GLU A 65 4.74 10.84 20.99
C GLU A 65 6.23 10.57 20.76
N ASN A 66 6.84 9.76 21.62
CA ASN A 66 8.19 9.24 21.41
C ASN A 66 8.16 8.04 20.45
N LYS A 67 8.44 8.30 19.17
CA LYS A 67 8.25 7.32 18.09
C LYS A 67 9.52 6.52 17.75
N PHE A 68 9.28 5.30 17.28
CA PHE A 68 10.31 4.42 16.73
C PHE A 68 11.07 5.04 15.53
N GLY A 69 10.33 5.59 14.57
CA GLY A 69 10.85 6.29 13.39
C GLY A 69 10.04 7.56 13.11
N ILE A 70 10.25 8.16 11.93
CA ILE A 70 9.64 9.42 11.45
C ILE A 70 9.69 10.54 12.52
N ARG A 71 10.80 10.60 13.26
CA ARG A 71 10.93 11.47 14.45
C ARG A 71 10.88 12.98 14.11
N GLY A 72 11.20 13.35 12.88
CA GLY A 72 11.08 14.73 12.39
C GLY A 72 9.64 15.20 12.16
N CYS A 73 8.66 14.30 12.11
CA CYS A 73 7.24 14.66 12.06
C CYS A 73 6.68 14.67 13.49
N PRO A 74 6.26 15.81 14.06
CA PRO A 74 5.65 15.82 15.38
C PRO A 74 4.32 15.08 15.32
N THR A 75 4.11 14.13 16.23
CA THR A 75 2.86 13.39 16.36
C THR A 75 2.31 13.72 17.73
N VAL A 76 1.21 14.45 17.76
CA VAL A 76 0.76 15.12 18.98
C VAL A 76 -0.60 14.62 19.47
N SER A 77 -0.82 14.81 20.76
CA SER A 77 -2.13 14.75 21.38
C SER A 77 -2.70 16.16 21.48
N LEU A 78 -3.94 16.35 21.05
CA LEU A 78 -4.66 17.63 21.02
C LEU A 78 -5.87 17.59 21.94
N SER A 79 -6.01 18.61 22.78
CA SER A 79 -7.13 18.85 23.66
C SER A 79 -7.94 20.02 23.13
N TYR A 80 -9.24 19.81 22.94
CA TYR A 80 -10.18 20.78 22.39
C TYR A 80 -11.17 21.18 23.47
N GLY A 81 -11.33 22.48 23.70
CA GLY A 81 -12.48 23.00 24.43
C GLY A 81 -12.43 22.80 25.95
N ASP A 82 -11.23 22.75 26.56
CA ASP A 82 -11.09 22.61 28.02
C ASP A 82 -11.71 23.80 28.75
N ASN A 83 -11.65 25.00 28.15
CA ASN A 83 -12.32 26.20 28.65
C ASN A 83 -13.71 26.43 28.03
N ASN A 84 -14.26 25.43 27.33
CA ASN A 84 -15.51 25.49 26.55
C ASN A 84 -15.55 26.61 25.48
N GLN A 85 -14.39 27.11 25.04
CA GLN A 85 -14.30 28.18 24.05
C GLN A 85 -14.01 27.69 22.63
N CYS A 86 -13.66 26.41 22.45
CA CYS A 86 -13.29 25.91 21.13
C CYS A 86 -14.43 25.98 20.10
N ARG A 87 -14.20 26.75 19.04
CA ARG A 87 -15.11 26.93 17.90
C ARG A 87 -14.67 26.05 16.74
N GLY A 88 -15.62 25.63 15.93
CA GLY A 88 -15.35 24.93 14.67
C GLY A 88 -16.50 25.13 13.70
N TYR A 89 -16.18 25.14 12.40
CA TYR A 89 -17.18 25.18 11.34
C TYR A 89 -17.53 23.76 10.93
N LEU A 90 -18.82 23.46 10.85
CA LEU A 90 -19.29 22.20 10.29
C LEU A 90 -19.00 22.19 8.77
N ILE A 91 -18.47 21.07 8.27
CA ILE A 91 -18.35 20.83 6.83
C ILE A 91 -19.63 20.16 6.32
N GLY A 92 -20.26 20.76 5.33
CA GLY A 92 -21.51 20.26 4.76
C GLY A 92 -22.71 20.51 5.68
N SER A 93 -23.65 19.56 5.69
CA SER A 93 -24.92 19.69 6.40
C SER A 93 -24.88 19.04 7.79
N PRO A 94 -25.71 19.52 8.75
CA PRO A 94 -25.90 18.85 10.05
C PRO A 94 -26.55 17.47 9.87
N GLN A 95 -26.59 16.69 10.95
CA GLN A 95 -27.23 15.37 10.90
C GLN A 95 -28.68 15.46 10.41
N ASN A 96 -29.09 14.48 9.60
CA ASN A 96 -30.48 14.38 9.15
C ASN A 96 -31.42 13.98 10.31
N GLU A 97 -32.73 13.98 10.06
CA GLU A 97 -33.77 13.63 11.05
C GLU A 97 -33.58 12.25 11.69
N LYS A 98 -32.86 11.35 11.02
CA LYS A 98 -32.51 10.00 11.53
C LYS A 98 -31.18 9.98 12.30
N GLY A 99 -30.60 11.15 12.58
CA GLY A 99 -29.34 11.34 13.30
C GLY A 99 -28.09 10.92 12.51
N ASN A 100 -28.18 10.74 11.19
CA ASN A 100 -27.01 10.40 10.38
C ASN A 100 -26.31 11.66 9.88
N ALA A 101 -24.99 11.66 9.96
CA ALA A 101 -24.10 12.71 9.48
C ALA A 101 -23.16 12.17 8.39
N GLU A 102 -22.48 13.07 7.70
CA GLU A 102 -21.67 12.77 6.53
C GLU A 102 -20.16 12.87 6.77
N GLY A 103 -19.74 13.20 8.01
CA GLY A 103 -18.35 13.54 8.33
C GLY A 103 -17.35 12.45 7.97
N LEU A 104 -17.68 11.17 8.20
CA LEU A 104 -16.78 10.08 7.84
C LEU A 104 -16.66 9.92 6.31
N VAL A 105 -17.74 10.13 5.56
CA VAL A 105 -17.72 10.05 4.09
C VAL A 105 -16.86 11.18 3.52
N GLN A 106 -17.01 12.39 4.06
CA GLN A 106 -16.18 13.54 3.71
C GLN A 106 -14.70 13.26 4.00
N MET A 107 -14.38 12.72 5.18
CA MET A 107 -13.00 12.34 5.54
C MET A 107 -12.43 11.28 4.60
N PHE A 108 -13.23 10.31 4.15
CA PHE A 108 -12.75 9.26 3.25
C PHE A 108 -12.21 9.78 1.91
N GLN A 109 -12.68 10.94 1.43
CA GLN A 109 -12.15 11.58 0.23
C GLN A 109 -10.65 11.89 0.39
N MET A 110 -10.25 12.39 1.56
CA MET A 110 -8.84 12.65 1.88
C MET A 110 -8.06 11.38 2.19
N MET A 111 -8.70 10.41 2.86
CA MET A 111 -8.05 9.15 3.24
C MET A 111 -7.61 8.35 2.03
N ASN A 112 -8.35 8.38 0.91
CA ASN A 112 -7.93 7.71 -0.31
C ASN A 112 -6.57 8.24 -0.82
N GLY A 113 -6.39 9.56 -0.84
CA GLY A 113 -5.10 10.19 -1.15
C GLY A 113 -4.01 9.78 -0.16
N LYS A 114 -4.29 9.87 1.15
CA LYS A 114 -3.32 9.47 2.20
C LYS A 114 -2.93 7.99 2.15
N ARG A 115 -3.85 7.10 1.80
CA ARG A 115 -3.56 5.67 1.61
C ARG A 115 -2.61 5.43 0.44
N LEU A 116 -2.78 6.14 -0.68
CA LEU A 116 -1.85 6.08 -1.81
C LEU A 116 -0.49 6.69 -1.45
N GLU A 117 -0.46 7.80 -0.71
CA GLU A 117 0.77 8.41 -0.19
C GLU A 117 1.57 7.43 0.69
N CYS A 118 0.91 6.68 1.58
CA CYS A 118 1.55 5.63 2.38
C CYS A 118 2.23 4.58 1.48
N GLY A 119 1.54 4.19 0.42
CA GLY A 119 2.00 3.22 -0.57
C GLY A 119 3.26 3.67 -1.30
N ILE A 120 3.20 4.85 -1.91
CA ILE A 120 4.32 5.40 -2.68
C ILE A 120 5.50 5.77 -1.78
N THR A 121 5.25 6.23 -0.56
CA THR A 121 6.32 6.48 0.43
C THR A 121 7.05 5.18 0.78
N SER A 122 6.31 4.10 1.00
CA SER A 122 6.91 2.77 1.27
C SER A 122 7.78 2.30 0.11
N ALA A 123 7.35 2.52 -1.14
CA ALA A 123 8.15 2.24 -2.32
C ALA A 123 9.37 3.15 -2.45
N GLY A 124 9.24 4.44 -2.17
CA GLY A 124 10.33 5.41 -2.24
C GLY A 124 11.46 5.07 -1.27
N VAL A 125 11.12 4.78 -0.01
CA VAL A 125 12.10 4.37 1.00
C VAL A 125 12.76 3.04 0.62
N SER A 126 11.98 2.04 0.18
CA SER A 126 12.52 0.74 -0.25
C SER A 126 13.42 0.86 -1.48
N ALA A 127 13.07 1.71 -2.44
CA ALA A 127 13.84 1.93 -3.66
C ALA A 127 15.12 2.72 -3.40
N ASN A 128 15.10 3.71 -2.49
CA ASN A 128 16.32 4.39 -2.07
C ASN A 128 17.29 3.40 -1.45
N GLU A 129 16.81 2.56 -0.54
CA GLU A 129 17.65 1.58 0.13
C GLU A 129 18.11 0.44 -0.80
N TYR A 130 17.33 0.09 -1.81
CA TYR A 130 17.79 -0.79 -2.90
C TYR A 130 19.02 -0.23 -3.60
N TRP A 131 19.00 1.06 -3.98
CA TRP A 131 20.11 1.67 -4.69
C TRP A 131 21.36 1.81 -3.82
N ASN A 132 21.20 2.22 -2.56
CA ASN A 132 22.32 2.26 -1.61
C ASN A 132 22.98 0.87 -1.47
N ALA A 133 22.18 -0.18 -1.31
CA ALA A 133 22.69 -1.55 -1.18
C ALA A 133 23.31 -2.07 -2.49
N ALA A 134 22.71 -1.72 -3.64
CA ALA A 134 23.27 -2.05 -4.95
C ALA A 134 24.64 -1.41 -5.15
N ASP A 135 24.80 -0.13 -4.84
CA ASP A 135 26.06 0.60 -4.96
C ASP A 135 27.14 0.00 -4.05
N TYR A 136 26.82 -0.21 -2.76
CA TYR A 136 27.72 -0.90 -1.84
C TYR A 136 28.14 -2.28 -2.35
N SER A 137 27.20 -3.05 -2.90
CA SER A 137 27.46 -4.41 -3.39
C SER A 137 28.40 -4.47 -4.60
N ARG A 138 28.47 -3.39 -5.41
CA ARG A 138 29.40 -3.29 -6.56
C ARG A 138 30.83 -3.05 -6.11
N GLU A 139 31.03 -2.38 -4.98
CA GLU A 139 32.37 -2.04 -4.47
C GLU A 139 32.91 -3.06 -3.47
N ARG A 140 32.03 -3.68 -2.67
CA ARG A 140 32.43 -4.62 -1.64
C ARG A 140 32.94 -5.93 -2.24
N ILE A 141 34.26 -6.14 -2.23
CA ILE A 141 34.89 -7.40 -2.64
C ILE A 141 34.88 -8.41 -1.49
N GLN A 142 34.21 -9.55 -1.63
CA GLN A 142 34.20 -10.63 -0.62
C GLN A 142 33.77 -11.96 -1.24
N GLY A 143 34.41 -13.06 -0.85
CA GLY A 143 34.09 -14.40 -1.36
C GLY A 143 34.57 -14.63 -2.80
N ARG A 144 34.38 -15.85 -3.29
CA ARG A 144 34.77 -16.32 -4.63
C ARG A 144 33.55 -16.96 -5.31
N PRO A 145 33.49 -17.00 -6.65
CA PRO A 145 32.48 -17.78 -7.38
C PRO A 145 32.36 -19.21 -6.85
N LEU A 146 31.13 -19.68 -6.61
CA LEU A 146 30.88 -21.08 -6.18
C LEU A 146 31.34 -22.10 -7.23
N THR A 147 31.32 -21.71 -8.51
CA THR A 147 31.74 -22.54 -9.64
C THR A 147 33.26 -22.66 -9.76
N ASP A 148 34.03 -21.74 -9.17
CA ASP A 148 35.50 -21.80 -9.14
C ASP A 148 36.05 -21.24 -7.82
N PRO A 149 36.17 -22.09 -6.78
CA PRO A 149 36.71 -21.70 -5.48
C PRO A 149 38.19 -21.27 -5.49
N ARG A 150 38.93 -21.50 -6.58
CA ARG A 150 40.35 -21.12 -6.70
C ARG A 150 40.54 -19.77 -7.38
N SER A 151 39.53 -19.25 -8.06
CA SER A 151 39.53 -17.92 -8.70
C SER A 151 39.65 -16.75 -7.72
N ASN A 152 39.91 -15.55 -8.22
CA ASN A 152 40.01 -14.34 -7.40
C ASN A 152 38.70 -14.01 -6.67
N ARG A 153 38.83 -13.21 -5.60
CA ARG A 153 37.66 -12.65 -4.93
C ARG A 153 36.92 -11.70 -5.86
N ILE A 154 35.59 -11.67 -5.73
CA ILE A 154 34.70 -10.88 -6.59
C ILE A 154 33.89 -9.86 -5.75
N PRO A 155 33.42 -8.76 -6.36
CA PRO A 155 32.38 -7.93 -5.78
C PRO A 155 31.15 -8.74 -5.41
N ILE A 156 30.54 -8.45 -4.26
CA ILE A 156 29.45 -9.27 -3.74
C ILE A 156 28.19 -9.24 -4.61
N ILE A 157 27.99 -8.20 -5.43
CA ILE A 157 26.89 -8.13 -6.40
C ILE A 157 26.89 -9.32 -7.38
N ASN A 158 28.03 -9.98 -7.57
CA ASN A 158 28.15 -11.14 -8.45
C ASN A 158 27.68 -12.45 -7.81
N HIS A 159 27.45 -12.50 -6.50
CA HIS A 159 26.89 -13.67 -5.82
C HIS A 159 25.39 -13.79 -6.06
N VAL A 160 24.92 -15.01 -6.33
CA VAL A 160 23.53 -15.27 -6.72
C VAL A 160 22.54 -14.84 -5.64
N ASP A 161 22.83 -15.05 -4.36
CA ASP A 161 21.94 -14.63 -3.27
C ASP A 161 21.84 -13.10 -3.15
N VAL A 162 22.94 -12.37 -3.37
CA VAL A 162 22.90 -10.89 -3.44
C VAL A 162 22.05 -10.43 -4.61
N LYS A 163 22.17 -11.08 -5.79
CA LYS A 163 21.28 -10.82 -6.93
C LYS A 163 19.82 -11.14 -6.62
N ARG A 164 19.54 -12.22 -5.87
CA ARG A 164 18.17 -12.56 -5.42
C ARG A 164 17.59 -11.43 -4.56
N MET A 165 18.32 -10.97 -3.55
CA MET A 165 17.90 -9.87 -2.67
C MET A 165 17.63 -8.58 -3.45
N LEU A 166 18.58 -8.20 -4.32
CA LEU A 166 18.44 -7.03 -5.19
C LEU A 166 17.24 -7.16 -6.15
N MET A 167 17.06 -8.33 -6.77
CA MET A 167 15.96 -8.55 -7.72
C MET A 167 14.60 -8.59 -7.01
N LEU A 168 14.52 -9.14 -5.81
CA LEU A 168 13.31 -9.10 -4.99
C LEU A 168 12.87 -7.66 -4.71
N ASN A 169 13.80 -6.81 -4.28
CA ASN A 169 13.50 -5.40 -4.03
C ASN A 169 13.16 -4.65 -5.33
N LYS A 170 13.97 -4.80 -6.38
CA LYS A 170 13.71 -4.19 -7.70
C LYS A 170 12.33 -4.57 -8.26
N ALA A 171 12.04 -5.85 -8.38
CA ALA A 171 10.79 -6.31 -9.00
C ALA A 171 9.56 -5.91 -8.18
N THR A 172 9.65 -6.00 -6.84
CA THR A 172 8.54 -5.61 -5.95
C THR A 172 8.30 -4.10 -5.98
N THR A 173 9.34 -3.27 -5.92
CA THR A 173 9.17 -1.81 -6.02
C THR A 173 8.66 -1.36 -7.39
N GLU A 174 9.00 -2.08 -8.46
CA GLU A 174 8.41 -1.86 -9.79
C GLU A 174 6.92 -2.22 -9.87
N VAL A 175 6.49 -3.32 -9.25
CA VAL A 175 5.07 -3.66 -9.09
C VAL A 175 4.34 -2.54 -8.35
N ILE A 176 4.87 -2.12 -7.20
CA ILE A 176 4.25 -1.09 -6.39
C ILE A 176 4.09 0.20 -7.20
N ARG A 177 5.17 0.65 -7.85
CA ARG A 177 5.15 1.85 -8.69
C ARG A 177 4.11 1.74 -9.79
N ALA A 178 4.05 0.61 -10.50
CA ALA A 178 3.11 0.41 -11.59
C ALA A 178 1.65 0.48 -11.12
N LEU A 179 1.31 -0.22 -10.02
CA LEU A 179 -0.05 -0.22 -9.47
C LEU A 179 -0.46 1.14 -8.92
N THR A 180 0.45 1.81 -8.20
CA THR A 180 0.15 3.13 -7.62
C THR A 180 0.00 4.21 -8.69
N ILE A 181 0.85 4.22 -9.72
CA ILE A 181 0.71 5.16 -10.84
C ILE A 181 -0.58 4.87 -11.64
N LYS A 182 -0.94 3.59 -11.85
CA LYS A 182 -2.25 3.24 -12.43
C LYS A 182 -3.42 3.76 -11.59
N ALA A 183 -3.34 3.67 -10.26
CA ALA A 183 -4.36 4.20 -9.37
C ALA A 183 -4.51 5.72 -9.49
N TYR A 184 -3.39 6.47 -9.50
CA TYR A 184 -3.42 7.91 -9.74
C TYR A 184 -3.97 8.27 -11.12
N TYR A 185 -3.56 7.56 -12.17
CA TYR A 185 -4.09 7.76 -13.52
C TYR A 185 -5.61 7.57 -13.59
N TYR A 186 -6.16 6.58 -12.88
CA TYR A 186 -7.61 6.40 -12.81
C TYR A 186 -8.31 7.49 -12.00
N LEU A 187 -7.67 8.07 -10.98
CA LEU A 187 -8.21 9.24 -10.27
C LEU A 187 -8.23 10.48 -11.16
N ASP A 188 -7.16 10.71 -11.93
CA ASP A 188 -7.11 11.82 -12.89
C ASP A 188 -8.23 11.69 -13.95
N ILE A 189 -8.46 10.49 -14.47
CA ILE A 189 -9.60 10.22 -15.37
C ILE A 189 -10.92 10.43 -14.64
N SER A 190 -11.07 9.96 -13.39
CA SER A 190 -12.34 10.10 -12.65
C SER A 190 -12.74 11.54 -12.41
N ASP A 191 -11.76 12.43 -12.30
CA ASP A 191 -12.00 13.83 -11.99
C ASP A 191 -12.16 14.68 -13.25
N ASN A 192 -11.48 14.32 -14.35
CA ASN A 192 -11.29 15.22 -15.48
C ASN A 192 -11.83 14.71 -16.84
N ASP A 193 -12.13 13.41 -17.02
CA ASP A 193 -12.58 12.92 -18.32
C ASP A 193 -13.95 13.54 -18.71
N PRO A 194 -14.16 14.01 -19.94
CA PRO A 194 -15.43 14.61 -20.35
C PRO A 194 -16.61 13.63 -20.28
N ASP A 195 -16.37 12.32 -20.45
CA ASP A 195 -17.41 11.29 -20.44
C ASP A 195 -17.72 10.82 -18.99
N PRO A 196 -18.95 11.05 -18.48
CA PRO A 196 -19.35 10.60 -17.15
C PRO A 196 -19.23 9.09 -16.93
N GLN A 197 -19.40 8.28 -17.97
CA GLN A 197 -19.28 6.83 -17.86
C GLN A 197 -17.82 6.41 -17.66
N LYS A 198 -16.89 7.04 -18.37
CA LYS A 198 -15.46 6.84 -18.17
C LYS A 198 -15.01 7.30 -16.79
N ARG A 199 -15.51 8.46 -16.32
CA ARG A 199 -15.23 8.94 -14.96
C ARG A 199 -15.65 7.90 -13.92
N GLN A 200 -16.87 7.38 -14.03
CA GLN A 200 -17.38 6.38 -13.10
C GLN A 200 -16.62 5.04 -13.19
N TRP A 201 -16.28 4.60 -14.40
CA TRP A 201 -15.45 3.40 -14.61
C TRP A 201 -14.08 3.55 -13.95
N ALA A 202 -13.39 4.66 -14.18
CA ALA A 202 -12.07 4.92 -13.62
C ALA A 202 -12.11 5.07 -12.09
N PHE A 203 -13.10 5.78 -11.55
CA PHE A 203 -13.35 5.86 -10.11
C PHE A 203 -13.46 4.47 -9.48
N ASN A 204 -14.26 3.58 -10.09
CA ASN A 204 -14.42 2.21 -9.61
C ASN A 204 -13.11 1.41 -9.67
N ARG A 205 -12.27 1.61 -10.70
CA ARG A 205 -10.94 0.98 -10.78
C ARG A 205 -10.01 1.49 -9.68
N ALA A 206 -9.96 2.80 -9.46
CA ALA A 206 -9.15 3.42 -8.42
C ALA A 206 -9.57 2.92 -7.02
N GLU A 207 -10.87 2.89 -6.73
CA GLU A 207 -11.43 2.39 -5.47
C GLU A 207 -10.98 0.96 -5.14
N CYS A 208 -10.89 0.07 -6.15
CA CYS A 208 -10.38 -1.28 -5.96
C CYS A 208 -8.86 -1.32 -5.70
N LEU A 209 -8.09 -0.44 -6.35
CA LEU A 209 -6.63 -0.42 -6.24
C LEU A 209 -6.12 0.24 -4.95
N ILE A 210 -6.84 1.21 -4.39
CA ILE A 210 -6.40 1.98 -3.20
C ILE A 210 -6.00 1.09 -2.01
N PRO A 211 -6.82 0.14 -1.52
CA PRO A 211 -6.42 -0.69 -0.38
C PRO A 211 -5.20 -1.57 -0.69
N ILE A 212 -5.08 -2.02 -1.95
CA ILE A 212 -3.94 -2.82 -2.44
C ILE A 212 -2.66 -1.95 -2.42
N CYS A 213 -2.74 -0.75 -3.00
CA CYS A 213 -1.66 0.22 -3.06
C CYS A 213 -1.26 0.76 -1.68
N LYS A 214 -2.11 0.65 -0.66
CA LYS A 214 -1.74 0.97 0.72
C LYS A 214 -1.04 -0.21 1.38
N ALA A 215 -1.74 -1.34 1.49
CA ALA A 215 -1.35 -2.41 2.40
C ALA A 215 -0.27 -3.35 1.85
N TYR A 216 -0.22 -3.55 0.54
CA TYR A 216 0.85 -4.37 -0.04
C TYR A 216 2.21 -3.65 0.08
N PRO A 217 2.39 -2.41 -0.44
CA PRO A 217 3.69 -1.74 -0.33
C PRO A 217 4.18 -1.58 1.11
N SER A 218 3.30 -1.13 2.00
CA SER A 218 3.65 -0.91 3.41
C SER A 218 3.91 -2.21 4.18
N GLY A 219 3.33 -3.32 3.74
CA GLY A 219 3.58 -4.64 4.28
C GLY A 219 4.93 -5.20 3.84
N GLU A 220 5.26 -5.06 2.55
CA GLU A 220 6.48 -5.63 1.97
C GLU A 220 7.72 -4.77 2.27
N ALA A 221 7.58 -3.44 2.38
CA ALA A 221 8.70 -2.51 2.48
C ALA A 221 9.67 -2.85 3.62
N TRP A 222 9.17 -3.26 4.78
CA TRP A 222 10.03 -3.68 5.89
C TRP A 222 10.94 -4.84 5.50
N GLY A 223 10.38 -5.89 4.89
CA GLY A 223 11.14 -7.06 4.44
C GLY A 223 12.13 -6.71 3.33
N LEU A 224 11.72 -5.87 2.36
CA LEU A 224 12.61 -5.43 1.28
C LEU A 224 13.82 -4.64 1.78
N ILE A 225 13.60 -3.76 2.76
CA ILE A 225 14.68 -3.00 3.40
C ILE A 225 15.56 -3.92 4.24
N CYS A 226 14.99 -4.92 4.92
CA CYS A 226 15.80 -5.93 5.63
C CYS A 226 16.70 -6.74 4.67
N GLU A 227 16.22 -7.09 3.47
CA GLU A 227 17.07 -7.72 2.44
C GLU A 227 18.19 -6.78 1.99
N SER A 228 17.94 -5.47 1.88
CA SER A 228 19.01 -4.49 1.66
C SER A 228 20.00 -4.40 2.83
N ILE A 229 19.52 -4.40 4.07
CA ILE A 229 20.37 -4.46 5.28
C ILE A 229 21.31 -5.66 5.22
N GLN A 230 20.77 -6.81 4.84
CA GLN A 230 21.51 -8.07 4.75
C GLN A 230 22.68 -7.97 3.75
N ILE A 231 22.54 -7.20 2.67
CA ILE A 231 23.60 -6.99 1.67
C ILE A 231 24.82 -6.28 2.27
N TYR A 232 24.64 -5.37 3.24
CA TYR A 232 25.77 -4.73 3.92
C TYR A 232 26.54 -5.67 4.86
N GLY A 233 25.92 -6.78 5.26
CA GLY A 233 26.43 -7.65 6.32
C GLY A 233 26.43 -6.91 7.67
N GLY A 234 27.48 -7.06 8.47
CA GLY A 234 27.58 -6.44 9.80
C GLY A 234 27.41 -4.91 9.80
N TYR A 235 27.84 -4.22 8.74
CA TYR A 235 27.65 -2.77 8.59
C TYR A 235 26.17 -2.36 8.49
N GLY A 236 25.30 -3.26 8.02
CA GLY A 236 23.87 -3.01 7.96
C GLY A 236 23.22 -2.86 9.35
N PHE A 237 23.92 -3.25 10.42
CA PHE A 237 23.48 -3.10 11.81
C PHE A 237 24.05 -1.85 12.50
N THR A 238 24.57 -0.90 11.72
CA THR A 238 25.10 0.37 12.21
C THR A 238 24.25 1.54 11.71
N GLU A 239 24.30 2.68 12.38
CA GLU A 239 23.67 3.93 11.90
C GLU A 239 24.56 4.67 10.88
N ASP A 240 25.73 4.11 10.53
CA ASP A 240 26.64 4.68 9.52
C ASP A 240 26.04 4.60 8.10
N TYR A 241 25.10 3.67 7.88
CA TYR A 241 24.35 3.51 6.64
C TYR A 241 22.88 3.91 6.86
N PRO A 242 22.20 4.46 5.83
CA PRO A 242 20.82 4.93 5.94
C PRO A 242 19.80 3.81 6.20
N ALA A 243 20.20 2.54 6.04
CA ALA A 243 19.35 1.37 6.13
C ALA A 243 18.63 1.25 7.49
N ALA A 244 19.33 1.54 8.60
CA ALA A 244 18.74 1.50 9.95
C ALA A 244 17.58 2.50 10.08
N ARG A 245 17.75 3.71 9.54
CA ARG A 245 16.71 4.73 9.48
C ARG A 245 15.56 4.32 8.56
N ALA A 246 15.86 3.76 7.39
CA ALA A 246 14.85 3.34 6.41
C ALA A 246 13.85 2.34 7.02
N VAL A 247 14.36 1.34 7.78
CA VAL A 247 13.50 0.38 8.51
C VAL A 247 12.61 1.09 9.52
N ARG A 248 13.19 1.95 10.36
CA ARG A 248 12.45 2.69 11.40
C ARG A 248 11.34 3.56 10.80
N ASP A 249 11.69 4.30 9.76
CA ASP A 249 10.80 5.29 9.16
C ASP A 249 9.71 4.64 8.29
N THR A 250 9.92 3.43 7.74
CA THR A 250 8.88 2.76 6.93
C THR A 250 7.79 2.07 7.74
N LYS A 251 8.04 1.66 8.99
CA LYS A 251 7.13 0.74 9.71
C LYS A 251 5.72 1.28 9.88
N ILE A 252 5.65 2.59 10.13
CA ILE A 252 4.42 3.32 10.38
C ILE A 252 3.42 3.19 9.23
N ASN A 253 3.90 3.02 7.99
CA ASN A 253 3.05 2.89 6.81
C ASN A 253 2.12 1.68 6.88
N SER A 254 2.48 0.63 7.61
CA SER A 254 1.63 -0.56 7.80
C SER A 254 0.54 -0.39 8.87
N LEU A 255 0.60 0.71 9.64
CA LEU A 255 -0.20 0.95 10.84
C LEU A 255 -1.20 2.09 10.65
N TYR A 256 -0.74 3.29 10.30
CA TYR A 256 -1.61 4.46 10.15
C TYR A 256 -2.43 4.42 8.86
N GLU A 257 -3.36 5.36 8.70
CA GLU A 257 -4.29 5.42 7.55
C GLU A 257 -5.09 4.13 7.33
N GLY A 258 -5.32 3.40 8.43
CA GLY A 258 -5.94 2.07 8.47
C GLY A 258 -4.91 0.95 8.33
N THR A 259 -4.81 0.10 9.35
CA THR A 259 -3.86 -1.03 9.39
C THR A 259 -4.02 -1.94 8.17
N ASN A 260 -2.98 -2.70 7.84
CA ASN A 260 -3.02 -3.58 6.66
C ASN A 260 -4.15 -4.62 6.71
N TYR A 261 -4.57 -5.07 7.90
CA TYR A 261 -5.76 -5.90 8.06
C TYR A 261 -7.04 -5.15 7.68
N ILE A 262 -7.20 -3.90 8.14
CA ILE A 262 -8.36 -3.08 7.78
C ILE A 262 -8.44 -2.84 6.27
N GLN A 263 -7.32 -2.59 5.60
CA GLN A 263 -7.30 -2.46 4.14
C GLN A 263 -7.65 -3.78 3.43
N SER A 264 -7.22 -4.91 4.00
CA SER A 264 -7.55 -6.23 3.48
C SER A 264 -9.04 -6.54 3.61
N MET A 265 -9.65 -6.16 4.72
CA MET A 265 -11.09 -6.24 4.90
C MET A 265 -11.85 -5.24 4.01
N ASP A 266 -11.31 -4.03 3.77
CA ASP A 266 -11.90 -3.07 2.83
C ASP A 266 -11.92 -3.63 1.40
N LEU A 267 -10.81 -4.26 0.95
CA LEU A 267 -10.74 -4.96 -0.33
C LEU A 267 -11.84 -6.03 -0.45
N ILE A 268 -11.90 -6.94 0.51
CA ILE A 268 -12.80 -8.11 0.45
C ILE A 268 -14.26 -7.72 0.67
N ALA A 269 -14.56 -6.94 1.71
CA ALA A 269 -15.93 -6.68 2.13
C ALA A 269 -16.57 -5.48 1.41
N ARG A 270 -15.77 -4.59 0.80
CA ARG A 270 -16.28 -3.36 0.16
C ARG A 270 -15.88 -3.22 -1.30
N LYS A 271 -14.65 -3.56 -1.69
CA LYS A 271 -14.20 -3.38 -3.07
C LYS A 271 -14.57 -4.55 -3.99
N TRP A 272 -14.53 -5.79 -3.51
CA TRP A 272 -15.03 -6.94 -4.27
C TRP A 272 -16.51 -6.82 -4.64
N PRO A 273 -17.45 -6.47 -3.74
CA PRO A 273 -18.86 -6.34 -4.10
C PRO A 273 -19.20 -5.00 -4.78
N LEU A 274 -18.23 -4.10 -4.96
CA LEU A 274 -18.46 -2.78 -5.56
C LEU A 274 -19.12 -2.93 -6.95
N GLN A 275 -20.18 -2.14 -7.18
CA GLN A 275 -21.01 -2.26 -8.39
C GLN A 275 -21.48 -3.70 -8.67
N LYS A 276 -21.98 -4.39 -7.62
CA LYS A 276 -22.42 -5.80 -7.69
C LYS A 276 -21.33 -6.75 -8.18
N GLY A 277 -20.06 -6.44 -7.90
CA GLY A 277 -18.91 -7.24 -8.34
C GLY A 277 -18.26 -6.80 -9.65
N GLN A 278 -18.94 -5.95 -10.44
CA GLN A 278 -18.48 -5.61 -11.79
C GLN A 278 -17.16 -4.85 -11.79
N ALA A 279 -16.94 -3.97 -10.80
CA ALA A 279 -15.72 -3.16 -10.72
C ALA A 279 -14.47 -4.04 -10.60
N PHE A 280 -14.47 -4.99 -9.66
CA PHE A 280 -13.33 -5.86 -9.42
C PHE A 280 -13.20 -6.96 -10.47
N SER A 281 -14.30 -7.58 -10.92
CA SER A 281 -14.27 -8.54 -12.04
C SER A 281 -13.71 -7.91 -13.32
N GLY A 282 -13.94 -6.61 -13.55
CA GLY A 282 -13.33 -5.88 -14.65
C GLY A 282 -11.79 -5.90 -14.60
N LEU A 283 -11.17 -5.81 -13.41
CA LEU A 283 -9.70 -5.89 -13.27
C LEU A 283 -9.17 -7.27 -13.64
N LEU A 284 -9.91 -8.32 -13.29
CA LEU A 284 -9.56 -9.69 -13.66
C LEU A 284 -9.77 -9.95 -15.16
N GLN A 285 -10.83 -9.37 -15.75
CA GLN A 285 -11.10 -9.47 -17.18
C GLN A 285 -10.02 -8.79 -18.02
N ASP A 286 -9.44 -7.67 -17.54
CA ASP A 286 -8.33 -7.03 -18.23
C ASP A 286 -7.12 -7.96 -18.35
N ILE A 287 -6.88 -8.83 -17.34
CA ILE A 287 -5.81 -9.83 -17.38
C ILE A 287 -6.11 -10.90 -18.44
N ASP A 288 -7.32 -11.43 -18.49
CA ASP A 288 -7.72 -12.38 -19.55
C ASP A 288 -7.51 -11.78 -20.94
N ASN A 289 -8.03 -10.57 -21.15
CA ASN A 289 -7.92 -9.86 -22.42
C ASN A 289 -6.45 -9.64 -22.80
N PHE A 290 -5.62 -9.26 -21.82
CA PHE A 290 -4.19 -9.07 -22.03
C PHE A 290 -3.49 -10.36 -22.45
N ILE A 291 -3.73 -11.47 -21.74
CA ILE A 291 -3.17 -12.79 -22.07
C ILE A 291 -3.59 -13.21 -23.47
N THR A 292 -4.89 -13.15 -23.79
CA THR A 292 -5.41 -13.55 -25.11
C THR A 292 -4.79 -12.73 -26.24
N ALA A 293 -4.67 -11.41 -26.07
CA ALA A 293 -4.15 -10.53 -27.11
C ALA A 293 -2.63 -10.66 -27.32
N HIS A 294 -1.86 -10.84 -26.26
CA HIS A 294 -0.39 -10.69 -26.34
C HIS A 294 0.38 -12.01 -26.27
N ARG A 295 -0.15 -13.05 -25.62
CA ARG A 295 0.57 -14.33 -25.51
C ARG A 295 1.05 -14.86 -26.88
N PRO A 296 0.23 -14.90 -27.95
CA PRO A 296 0.68 -15.40 -29.26
C PRO A 296 1.77 -14.56 -29.94
N LEU A 297 1.94 -13.29 -29.54
CA LEU A 297 2.86 -12.34 -30.15
C LEU A 297 4.27 -12.35 -29.51
N PHE A 298 4.40 -12.95 -28.32
CA PHE A 298 5.63 -12.96 -27.53
C PHE A 298 5.97 -14.39 -27.05
N PRO A 299 6.40 -15.28 -27.96
CA PRO A 299 6.76 -16.66 -27.63
C PRO A 299 7.84 -16.77 -26.54
N GLU A 300 8.74 -15.79 -26.45
CA GLU A 300 9.80 -15.70 -25.43
C GLU A 300 9.30 -15.43 -24.00
N LEU A 301 8.00 -15.14 -23.84
CA LEU A 301 7.31 -14.92 -22.56
C LEU A 301 6.16 -15.90 -22.33
N HIS A 302 6.00 -16.94 -23.16
CA HIS A 302 4.90 -17.91 -23.02
C HIS A 302 4.81 -18.53 -21.63
N THR A 303 5.95 -18.89 -21.02
CA THR A 303 5.98 -19.44 -19.66
C THR A 303 5.40 -18.46 -18.64
N GLU A 304 5.76 -17.19 -18.73
CA GLU A 304 5.23 -16.16 -17.83
C GLU A 304 3.74 -15.92 -18.05
N PHE A 305 3.26 -15.90 -19.30
CA PHE A 305 1.83 -15.82 -19.61
C PHE A 305 1.04 -17.00 -19.07
N ASP A 306 1.55 -18.23 -19.20
CA ASP A 306 0.89 -19.44 -18.71
C ASP A 306 0.79 -19.44 -17.18
N LYS A 307 1.84 -18.98 -16.49
CA LYS A 307 1.82 -18.80 -15.04
C LYS A 307 0.84 -17.71 -14.60
N LEU A 308 0.75 -16.61 -15.34
CA LEU A 308 -0.24 -15.57 -15.06
C LEU A 308 -1.67 -16.10 -15.22
N ASN A 309 -1.94 -16.86 -16.28
CA ASN A 309 -3.24 -17.50 -16.47
C ASN A 309 -3.56 -18.48 -15.32
N ASN A 310 -2.62 -19.35 -14.94
CA ASN A 310 -2.82 -20.28 -13.83
C ASN A 310 -3.14 -19.57 -12.51
N ALA A 311 -2.39 -18.50 -12.19
CA ALA A 311 -2.63 -17.70 -10.99
C ALA A 311 -3.98 -16.97 -11.05
N LEU A 312 -4.42 -16.49 -12.22
CA LEU A 312 -5.73 -15.88 -12.41
C LEU A 312 -6.86 -16.87 -12.12
N GLN A 313 -6.77 -18.11 -12.61
CA GLN A 313 -7.78 -19.14 -12.32
C GLN A 313 -7.80 -19.51 -10.84
N ALA A 314 -6.62 -19.70 -10.22
CA ALA A 314 -6.53 -19.96 -8.78
C ALA A 314 -7.13 -18.82 -7.94
N TYR A 315 -6.89 -17.57 -8.35
CA TYR A 315 -7.45 -16.40 -7.66
C TYR A 315 -8.99 -16.35 -7.76
N ARG A 316 -9.57 -16.72 -8.90
CA ARG A 316 -11.04 -16.82 -9.05
C ARG A 316 -11.62 -17.86 -8.08
N MET A 317 -11.00 -19.02 -7.97
CA MET A 317 -11.41 -20.06 -7.01
C MET A 317 -11.29 -19.56 -5.55
N LEU A 318 -10.23 -18.83 -5.23
CA LEU A 318 -10.06 -18.17 -3.94
C LEU A 318 -11.20 -17.18 -3.66
N GLN A 319 -11.56 -16.33 -4.63
CA GLN A 319 -12.61 -15.33 -4.49
C GLN A 319 -13.98 -16.00 -4.27
N GLU A 320 -14.28 -17.05 -5.03
CA GLU A 320 -15.51 -17.85 -4.89
C GLU A 320 -15.58 -18.52 -3.50
N THR A 321 -14.50 -19.17 -3.09
CA THR A 321 -14.43 -19.83 -1.77
C THR A 321 -14.65 -18.84 -0.63
N THR A 322 -14.02 -17.66 -0.72
CA THR A 322 -14.17 -16.60 0.28
C THR A 322 -15.60 -16.05 0.30
N ALA A 323 -16.25 -15.90 -0.86
CA ALA A 323 -17.65 -15.50 -0.95
C ALA A 323 -18.59 -16.54 -0.31
N ASN A 324 -18.29 -17.83 -0.49
CA ASN A 324 -19.02 -18.93 0.15
C ASN A 324 -18.88 -18.89 1.68
N TYR A 325 -17.73 -18.48 2.23
CA TYR A 325 -17.61 -18.26 3.68
C TYR A 325 -18.53 -17.16 4.18
N PHE A 326 -18.66 -16.04 3.47
CA PHE A 326 -19.64 -15.01 3.83
C PHE A 326 -21.07 -15.54 3.79
N ALA A 327 -21.44 -16.25 2.72
CA ALA A 327 -22.78 -16.81 2.56
C ALA A 327 -23.13 -17.82 3.68
N GLN A 328 -22.13 -18.55 4.19
CA GLN A 328 -22.27 -19.49 5.30
C GLN A 328 -22.13 -18.83 6.70
N GLY A 329 -21.92 -17.52 6.78
CA GLY A 329 -21.70 -16.82 8.06
C GLY A 329 -20.33 -17.07 8.70
N LYS A 330 -19.38 -17.70 8.00
CA LYS A 330 -18.02 -18.04 8.46
C LYS A 330 -17.07 -16.84 8.36
N VAL A 331 -17.47 -15.69 8.91
CA VAL A 331 -16.72 -14.42 8.81
C VAL A 331 -15.34 -14.53 9.47
N GLY A 332 -15.18 -15.36 10.50
CA GLY A 332 -13.88 -15.64 11.13
C GLY A 332 -12.84 -16.17 10.14
N LEU A 333 -13.22 -17.07 9.22
CA LEU A 333 -12.30 -17.57 8.19
C LEU A 333 -11.91 -16.48 7.19
N VAL A 334 -12.85 -15.59 6.82
CA VAL A 334 -12.53 -14.44 5.97
C VAL A 334 -11.47 -13.56 6.63
N ALA A 335 -11.64 -13.27 7.92
CA ALA A 335 -10.69 -12.48 8.70
C ALA A 335 -9.30 -13.15 8.74
N THR A 336 -9.24 -14.46 9.00
CA THR A 336 -8.00 -15.26 9.03
C THR A 336 -7.17 -15.09 7.76
N TYR A 337 -7.80 -15.14 6.60
CA TYR A 337 -7.09 -15.10 5.32
C TYR A 337 -6.96 -13.70 4.71
N ALA A 338 -7.62 -12.68 5.26
CA ALA A 338 -7.75 -11.36 4.65
C ALA A 338 -6.41 -10.77 4.18
N ARG A 339 -5.39 -10.75 5.06
CA ARG A 339 -4.08 -10.21 4.71
C ARG A 339 -3.40 -10.99 3.59
N ARG A 340 -3.52 -12.33 3.60
CA ARG A 340 -2.95 -13.20 2.56
C ARG A 340 -3.65 -12.95 1.23
N ILE A 341 -4.98 -12.86 1.22
CA ILE A 341 -5.78 -12.53 0.04
C ILE A 341 -5.36 -11.18 -0.56
N LEU A 342 -5.13 -10.15 0.26
CA LEU A 342 -4.64 -8.86 -0.25
C LEU A 342 -3.25 -8.98 -0.90
N THR A 343 -2.31 -9.74 -0.30
CA THR A 343 -1.01 -10.01 -0.94
C THR A 343 -1.18 -10.76 -2.26
N ALA A 344 -1.99 -11.83 -2.30
CA ALA A 344 -2.25 -12.57 -3.54
C ALA A 344 -2.83 -11.68 -4.63
N THR A 345 -3.74 -10.77 -4.25
CA THR A 345 -4.33 -9.78 -5.17
C THR A 345 -3.26 -8.87 -5.77
N ALA A 346 -2.39 -8.32 -4.92
CA ALA A 346 -1.31 -7.45 -5.36
C ALA A 346 -0.30 -8.17 -6.25
N GLN A 347 0.04 -9.42 -5.93
CA GLN A 347 0.95 -10.25 -6.72
C GLN A 347 0.35 -10.57 -8.10
N LEU A 348 -0.95 -10.86 -8.18
CA LEU A 348 -1.65 -11.11 -9.44
C LEU A 348 -1.69 -9.85 -10.33
N LEU A 349 -2.22 -8.74 -9.80
CA LEU A 349 -2.33 -7.47 -10.55
C LEU A 349 -0.94 -6.91 -10.90
N GLY A 350 0.03 -7.06 -9.99
CA GLY A 350 1.41 -6.67 -10.18
C GLY A 350 2.11 -7.45 -11.28
N SER A 351 1.87 -8.77 -11.36
CA SER A 351 2.41 -9.61 -12.42
C SER A 351 1.89 -9.23 -13.80
N HIS A 352 0.60 -8.90 -13.89
CA HIS A 352 0.04 -8.30 -15.10
C HIS A 352 0.75 -6.99 -15.47
N ALA A 353 0.91 -6.08 -14.50
CA ALA A 353 1.59 -4.80 -14.71
C ALA A 353 3.06 -4.93 -15.13
N LEU A 354 3.78 -5.94 -14.63
CA LEU A 354 5.14 -6.22 -15.06
C LEU A 354 5.19 -6.84 -16.45
N LEU A 355 4.23 -7.70 -16.84
CA LEU A 355 4.19 -8.23 -18.21
C LEU A 355 3.86 -7.15 -19.24
N GLU A 356 2.96 -6.22 -18.94
CA GLU A 356 2.72 -5.04 -19.79
C GLU A 356 4.03 -4.26 -20.04
N GLN A 357 4.87 -4.11 -19.01
CA GLN A 357 6.19 -3.47 -19.17
C GLN A 357 7.19 -4.36 -19.92
N ALA A 358 7.17 -5.67 -19.68
CA ALA A 358 8.08 -6.61 -20.31
C ALA A 358 7.85 -6.72 -21.82
N ILE A 359 6.60 -6.68 -22.30
CA ILE A 359 6.32 -6.71 -23.74
C ILE A 359 6.87 -5.45 -24.44
N LEU A 360 6.72 -4.27 -23.83
CA LEU A 360 7.26 -3.02 -24.36
C LEU A 360 8.79 -3.06 -24.35
N ALA A 361 9.38 -3.51 -23.24
CA ALA A 361 10.83 -3.66 -23.13
C ALA A 361 11.39 -4.66 -24.15
N GLN A 362 10.69 -5.77 -24.39
CA GLN A 362 11.09 -6.78 -25.36
C GLN A 362 11.01 -6.28 -26.80
N GLN A 363 10.04 -5.41 -27.12
CA GLN A 363 9.98 -4.73 -28.41
C GLN A 363 11.22 -3.82 -28.59
N HIS A 364 11.49 -2.96 -27.61
CA HIS A 364 12.66 -2.07 -27.67
C HIS A 364 13.99 -2.83 -27.77
N LEU A 365 14.15 -3.94 -27.04
CA LEU A 365 15.35 -4.78 -27.11
C LEU A 365 15.59 -5.43 -28.48
N ARG A 366 14.58 -5.53 -29.35
CA ARG A 366 14.77 -6.01 -30.73
C ARG A 366 15.42 -4.96 -31.63
N ASP A 367 15.31 -3.69 -31.26
CA ASP A 367 15.75 -2.54 -32.05
C ASP A 367 17.11 -1.99 -31.60
N ILE A 368 17.65 -2.46 -30.48
CA ILE A 368 18.93 -1.99 -29.90
C ILE A 368 19.85 -3.17 -29.56
N ASP A 369 21.16 -2.93 -29.63
CA ASP A 369 22.17 -3.89 -29.19
C ASP A 369 22.65 -3.62 -27.74
N GLU A 370 23.47 -4.53 -27.22
CA GLU A 370 23.97 -4.49 -25.83
C GLU A 370 24.80 -3.24 -25.49
N SER A 371 25.39 -2.57 -26.48
CA SER A 371 26.17 -1.35 -26.28
C SER A 371 25.30 -0.09 -26.09
N HIS A 372 24.00 -0.16 -26.40
CA HIS A 372 23.07 0.96 -26.23
C HIS A 372 22.83 1.25 -24.74
N TYR A 373 22.81 2.54 -24.36
CA TYR A 373 22.72 2.96 -22.95
C TYR A 373 21.42 2.50 -22.26
N ASP A 374 20.31 2.35 -23.00
CA ASP A 374 19.02 1.84 -22.50
C ASP A 374 18.92 0.30 -22.47
N TYR A 375 19.89 -0.45 -23.02
CA TYR A 375 19.77 -1.90 -23.17
C TYR A 375 19.49 -2.60 -21.83
N TYR A 376 20.31 -2.32 -20.81
CA TYR A 376 20.16 -2.93 -19.48
C TYR A 376 18.94 -2.43 -18.71
N PHE A 377 18.39 -1.26 -19.06
CA PHE A 377 17.12 -0.81 -18.50
C PHE A 377 15.98 -1.72 -18.97
N TYR A 378 15.86 -1.91 -20.29
CA TYR A 378 14.82 -2.78 -20.86
C TYR A 378 15.03 -4.26 -20.50
N LEU A 379 16.28 -4.74 -20.54
CA LEU A 379 16.59 -6.10 -20.08
C LEU A 379 16.21 -6.28 -18.61
N GLY A 380 16.49 -5.26 -17.78
CA GLY A 380 16.08 -5.23 -16.38
C GLY A 380 14.57 -5.36 -16.19
N LYS A 381 13.75 -4.73 -17.04
CA LYS A 381 12.28 -4.86 -17.01
C LYS A 381 11.81 -6.28 -17.31
N VAL A 382 12.37 -6.90 -18.35
CA VAL A 382 12.07 -8.30 -18.69
C VAL A 382 12.49 -9.22 -17.54
N MET A 383 13.67 -9.02 -16.96
CA MET A 383 14.17 -9.84 -15.86
C MET A 383 13.36 -9.66 -14.57
N SER A 384 12.90 -8.46 -14.25
CA SER A 384 12.01 -8.22 -13.11
C SER A 384 10.66 -8.91 -13.29
N ALA A 385 10.06 -8.85 -14.49
CA ALA A 385 8.83 -9.58 -14.79
C ALA A 385 9.01 -11.09 -14.64
N ARG A 386 10.06 -11.65 -15.26
CA ARG A 386 10.39 -13.07 -15.14
C ARG A 386 10.62 -13.49 -13.70
N PHE A 387 11.42 -12.76 -12.93
CA PHE A 387 11.68 -13.08 -11.53
C PHE A 387 10.39 -13.08 -10.71
N PHE A 388 9.59 -12.02 -10.81
CA PHE A 388 8.37 -11.89 -10.00
C PHE A 388 7.36 -12.99 -10.34
N ILE A 389 7.17 -13.27 -11.63
CA ILE A 389 6.21 -14.30 -12.08
C ILE A 389 6.69 -15.70 -11.78
N ASN A 390 8.00 -15.96 -11.87
CA ASN A 390 8.53 -17.29 -11.64
C ASN A 390 8.74 -17.61 -10.16
N GLN A 391 8.99 -16.61 -9.30
CA GLN A 391 9.38 -16.81 -7.90
C GLN A 391 8.35 -16.28 -6.88
N ILE A 392 7.54 -15.28 -7.24
CA ILE A 392 6.62 -14.62 -6.29
C ILE A 392 5.16 -14.96 -6.60
N LEU A 393 4.73 -14.87 -7.87
CA LEU A 393 3.37 -15.17 -8.29
C LEU A 393 2.84 -16.56 -7.90
N PRO A 394 3.64 -17.65 -7.84
CA PRO A 394 3.15 -18.97 -7.42
C PRO A 394 2.50 -18.95 -6.03
N ASN A 395 2.83 -17.97 -5.19
CA ASN A 395 2.19 -17.77 -3.89
C ASN A 395 0.67 -17.51 -3.99
N VAL A 396 0.16 -17.00 -5.12
CA VAL A 396 -1.30 -16.86 -5.34
C VAL A 396 -1.99 -18.22 -5.31
N CYS A 397 -1.41 -19.23 -5.95
CA CYS A 397 -1.94 -20.60 -5.92
C CYS A 397 -1.86 -21.18 -4.50
N ASN A 398 -0.74 -21.01 -3.81
CA ASN A 398 -0.58 -21.48 -2.43
C ASN A 398 -1.64 -20.86 -1.50
N ILE A 399 -1.94 -19.57 -1.65
CA ILE A 399 -2.96 -18.90 -0.83
C ILE A 399 -4.36 -19.38 -1.21
N ALA A 400 -4.63 -19.64 -2.49
CA ALA A 400 -5.90 -20.22 -2.92
C ALA A 400 -6.14 -21.60 -2.30
N ASP A 401 -5.10 -22.45 -2.23
CA ASP A 401 -5.17 -23.76 -1.59
C ASP A 401 -5.44 -23.64 -0.08
N LEU A 402 -4.74 -22.75 0.63
CA LEU A 402 -4.98 -22.49 2.06
C LEU A 402 -6.40 -21.98 2.33
N VAL A 403 -6.89 -21.06 1.50
CA VAL A 403 -8.27 -20.55 1.60
C VAL A 403 -9.27 -21.66 1.34
N LYS A 404 -8.98 -22.59 0.42
CA LYS A 404 -9.82 -23.75 0.13
C LYS A 404 -9.84 -24.76 1.27
N GLU A 405 -8.70 -25.00 1.91
CA GLU A 405 -8.59 -25.88 3.09
C GLU A 405 -9.44 -25.36 4.25
N GLY A 406 -9.45 -24.04 4.47
CA GLY A 406 -10.40 -23.42 5.40
C GLY A 406 -10.14 -23.75 6.86
N ASP A 407 -8.88 -23.91 7.25
CA ASP A 407 -8.48 -24.21 8.63
C ASP A 407 -9.11 -23.23 9.63
N SER A 408 -9.80 -23.78 10.63
CA SER A 408 -10.51 -23.03 11.67
C SER A 408 -9.72 -22.88 12.96
N THR A 409 -8.46 -23.32 13.01
CA THR A 409 -7.64 -23.31 14.25
C THR A 409 -7.64 -21.92 14.91
N LEU A 410 -7.52 -20.84 14.14
CA LEU A 410 -7.53 -19.47 14.67
C LEU A 410 -8.92 -18.95 15.07
N VAL A 411 -9.98 -19.55 14.55
CA VAL A 411 -11.37 -19.24 14.95
C VAL A 411 -11.73 -19.96 16.24
N ASP A 412 -11.24 -21.20 16.38
CA ASP A 412 -11.59 -22.09 17.48
C ASP A 412 -10.64 -21.94 18.69
N CYS A 413 -9.45 -21.35 18.51
CA CYS A 413 -8.48 -21.23 19.59
C CYS A 413 -8.97 -20.29 20.70
N PRO A 414 -9.00 -20.75 21.96
CA PRO A 414 -9.44 -19.91 23.07
C PRO A 414 -8.33 -18.95 23.50
N GLU A 415 -8.69 -17.74 23.95
CA GLU A 415 -7.74 -16.69 24.33
C GLU A 415 -6.70 -17.15 25.37
N GLN A 416 -7.10 -18.05 26.27
CA GLN A 416 -6.28 -18.57 27.36
C GLN A 416 -4.98 -19.22 26.89
N ILE A 417 -4.91 -19.74 25.66
CA ILE A 417 -3.66 -20.35 25.14
C ILE A 417 -2.55 -19.33 24.91
N PHE A 418 -2.88 -18.03 24.87
CA PHE A 418 -1.94 -16.93 24.66
C PHE A 418 -1.58 -16.20 25.97
N ALA A 419 -2.09 -16.68 27.12
CA ALA A 419 -1.98 -16.01 28.41
C ALA A 419 -0.99 -16.68 29.39
N TYR A 420 -0.13 -17.58 28.90
CA TYR A 420 0.85 -18.31 29.71
C TYR A 420 2.23 -17.65 29.75
#